data_AF-A0A0R2IS02-F1
#
_entry.id   AF-A0A0R2IS02-F1
#
_cell.length_a   1.000
_cell.length_b   1.000
_cell.length_c   1.000
_cell.angle_alpha   90.00
_cell.angle_beta   90.00
_cell.angle_gamma   90.00
#
_symmetry.space_group_name_H-M   'P 1'
#
loop_
_entity.id
_entity.type
_entity.pdbx_description
1 polymer ?
#
loop_
_entity_poly.entity_id
_entity_poly.type
_entity_poly.pdbx_seq_one_letter_code
_entity_poly.pdbx_strand_id
1 'polypeptide(L)'
;MQTIHLSASNKKTMLPVFMTLIQTLSVWLIPTVYSRQVNTAIQHTFNNQFLLILFIFMFNFLVFDRLTNKISVPIFLSMAGISVLIAALSFSKVSPTISLLLFTCLLTLITFFLPFKTNWPGLILFTLSTSFILPESLFYIQCGFLSKSFLTSLLVPTLGTLFFFFPFFSNRFVHKEIYRLIIGLTVVLTFLFIGITSHTLLACILLLVSWLSGVLFNQIKLDLLINIFLNLLFSVLLIL
;
A
#
# COMPACT_ATOMS: atom_id res chain seq x y z
N MET A 1 -7.69 -39.15 19.25
CA MET A 1 -7.37 -38.51 17.95
C MET A 1 -8.61 -37.75 17.51
N GLN A 2 -8.62 -36.42 17.63
CA GLN A 2 -9.73 -35.58 17.18
C GLN A 2 -9.71 -35.53 15.65
N THR A 3 -10.74 -36.12 15.04
CA THR A 3 -11.03 -36.01 13.61
C THR A 3 -11.35 -34.54 13.30
N ILE A 4 -10.41 -33.86 12.65
CA ILE A 4 -10.63 -32.53 12.10
C ILE A 4 -11.68 -32.69 11.00
N HIS A 5 -12.93 -32.43 11.35
CA HIS A 5 -13.97 -32.19 10.37
C HIS A 5 -13.60 -30.91 9.61
N LEU A 6 -12.88 -31.08 8.49
CA LEU A 6 -12.77 -30.07 7.44
C LEU A 6 -14.15 -29.95 6.82
N SER A 7 -15.00 -29.12 7.42
CA SER A 7 -16.24 -28.69 6.80
C SER A 7 -15.90 -27.97 5.50
N ALA A 8 -16.31 -28.58 4.39
CA ALA A 8 -16.25 -27.98 3.06
C ALA A 8 -17.24 -26.80 2.98
N SER A 9 -16.88 -25.63 3.51
CA SER A 9 -17.66 -24.39 3.33
C SER A 9 -16.87 -23.12 3.67
N ASN A 10 -15.67 -22.97 3.12
CA ASN A 10 -15.05 -21.66 2.93
C ASN A 10 -14.03 -21.79 1.80
N LYS A 11 -14.48 -21.67 0.55
CA LYS A 11 -13.57 -21.54 -0.59
C LYS A 11 -12.73 -20.28 -0.36
N LYS A 12 -11.51 -20.43 0.17
CA LYS A 12 -10.56 -19.33 0.29
C LYS A 12 -10.30 -18.80 -1.12
N THR A 13 -10.65 -17.54 -1.33
CA THR A 13 -10.58 -16.94 -2.66
C THR A 13 -9.14 -16.57 -2.99
N MET A 14 -8.71 -16.71 -4.25
CA MET A 14 -7.42 -16.19 -4.74
C MET A 14 -7.38 -14.66 -4.80
N LEU A 15 -8.44 -14.00 -4.34
CA LEU A 15 -8.61 -12.54 -4.36
C LEU A 15 -7.47 -11.76 -3.71
N PRO A 16 -6.93 -12.13 -2.51
CA PRO A 16 -5.80 -11.42 -1.93
C PRO A 16 -4.59 -11.45 -2.87
N VAL A 17 -4.32 -12.59 -3.52
CA VAL A 17 -3.15 -12.72 -4.42
C VAL A 17 -3.25 -11.78 -5.62
N PHE A 18 -4.43 -11.63 -6.21
CA PHE A 18 -4.62 -10.66 -7.29
C PHE A 18 -4.47 -9.22 -6.81
N MET A 19 -5.07 -8.90 -5.67
CA MET A 19 -4.98 -7.59 -5.02
C MET A 19 -3.53 -7.21 -4.70
N THR A 20 -2.74 -8.17 -4.22
CA THR A 20 -1.33 -7.93 -3.89
C THR A 20 -0.48 -7.66 -5.10
N LEU A 21 -0.70 -8.39 -6.19
CA LEU A 21 0.03 -8.16 -7.44
C LEU A 21 -0.18 -6.72 -7.92
N ILE A 22 -1.44 -6.28 -7.98
CA ILE A 22 -1.80 -4.93 -8.44
C ILE A 22 -1.21 -3.86 -7.51
N GLN A 23 -1.36 -4.02 -6.19
CA GLN A 23 -0.83 -3.05 -5.24
C GLN A 23 0.70 -3.01 -5.25
N THR A 24 1.37 -4.15 -5.39
CA THR A 24 2.84 -4.23 -5.46
C THR A 24 3.35 -3.48 -6.70
N LEU A 25 2.65 -3.58 -7.83
CA LEU A 25 2.95 -2.81 -9.03
C LEU A 25 2.79 -1.30 -8.80
N SER A 26 1.74 -0.88 -8.09
CA SER A 26 1.52 0.55 -7.75
C SER A 26 2.67 1.11 -6.90
N VAL A 27 3.10 0.37 -5.85
CA VAL A 27 4.24 0.75 -4.99
C VAL A 27 5.55 0.86 -5.78
N TRP A 28 5.72 0.02 -6.80
CA TRP A 28 6.95 -0.06 -7.60
C TRP A 28 7.06 0.99 -8.70
N LEU A 29 5.93 1.53 -9.18
CA LEU A 29 5.87 2.36 -10.40
C LEU A 29 6.57 3.72 -10.25
N ILE A 30 6.22 4.49 -9.22
CA ILE A 30 6.75 5.84 -9.00
C ILE A 30 8.28 5.84 -8.81
N PRO A 31 8.87 5.03 -7.89
CA PRO A 31 10.32 5.04 -7.67
C PRO A 31 11.09 4.56 -8.91
N THR A 32 10.57 3.61 -9.69
CA THR A 32 11.25 3.10 -10.88
C THR A 32 11.29 4.10 -12.03
N VAL A 33 10.23 4.89 -12.23
CA VAL A 33 10.26 5.91 -13.28
C VAL A 33 11.12 7.09 -12.85
N TYR A 34 11.03 7.51 -11.59
CA TYR A 34 11.87 8.59 -11.09
C TYR A 34 13.37 8.21 -11.11
N SER A 35 13.74 6.98 -10.75
CA SER A 35 15.14 6.53 -10.80
C SER A 35 15.75 6.54 -12.21
N ARG A 36 14.95 6.23 -13.24
CA ARG A 36 15.37 6.34 -14.64
C ARG A 36 15.68 7.79 -15.05
N GLN A 37 14.94 8.76 -14.52
CA GLN A 37 15.14 10.18 -14.82
C GLN A 37 16.45 10.72 -14.21
N VAL A 38 16.85 10.20 -13.05
CA VAL A 38 18.01 10.70 -12.30
C VAL A 38 19.35 10.09 -12.79
N ASN A 39 19.30 9.01 -13.57
CA ASN A 39 20.42 8.36 -14.27
C ASN A 39 21.73 8.26 -13.47
N THR A 40 21.76 7.35 -12.49
CA THR A 40 22.87 7.21 -11.53
C THR A 40 23.67 5.93 -11.75
N ALA A 41 24.99 6.02 -11.65
CA ALA A 41 25.92 4.88 -11.80
C ALA A 41 25.96 3.94 -10.58
N ILE A 42 25.37 4.33 -9.44
CA ILE A 42 25.37 3.57 -8.19
C ILE A 42 24.03 2.83 -8.10
N GLN A 43 23.99 1.60 -8.62
CA GLN A 43 22.85 0.71 -8.43
C GLN A 43 23.24 -0.36 -7.40
N HIS A 44 22.46 -0.48 -6.31
CA HIS A 44 22.61 -1.66 -5.46
C HIS A 44 22.18 -2.92 -6.24
N THR A 45 22.78 -4.05 -5.89
CA THR A 45 22.66 -5.32 -6.63
C THR A 45 21.21 -5.76 -6.87
N PHE A 46 20.94 -6.37 -8.02
CA PHE A 46 19.64 -6.94 -8.40
C PHE A 46 18.99 -7.79 -7.29
N ASN A 47 19.80 -8.53 -6.53
CA ASN A 47 19.36 -9.34 -5.40
C ASN A 47 18.61 -8.52 -4.34
N ASN A 48 19.10 -7.32 -4.01
CA ASN A 48 18.49 -6.46 -3.00
C ASN A 48 17.15 -5.91 -3.47
N GLN A 49 17.03 -5.57 -4.77
CA GLN A 49 15.77 -5.15 -5.37
C GLN A 49 14.74 -6.29 -5.36
N PHE A 50 15.16 -7.50 -5.71
CA PHE A 50 14.29 -8.68 -5.69
C PHE A 50 13.77 -8.99 -4.29
N LEU A 51 14.64 -8.99 -3.28
CA LEU A 51 14.25 -9.22 -1.89
C LEU A 51 13.28 -8.15 -1.38
N LEU A 52 13.49 -6.88 -1.76
CA LEU A 52 12.56 -5.81 -1.39
C LEU A 52 11.19 -5.98 -2.06
N ILE A 53 11.14 -6.35 -3.35
CA ILE A 53 9.88 -6.62 -4.05
C ILE A 53 9.15 -7.80 -3.38
N LEU A 54 9.87 -8.85 -2.99
CA LEU A 54 9.29 -9.98 -2.26
C LEU A 54 8.73 -9.55 -0.90
N PHE A 55 9.43 -8.66 -0.19
CA PHE A 55 8.92 -8.07 1.05
C PHE A 55 7.64 -7.27 0.81
N ILE A 56 7.61 -6.38 -0.20
CA ILE A 56 6.42 -5.58 -0.55
C ILE A 56 5.24 -6.51 -0.85
N PHE A 57 5.47 -7.57 -1.63
CA PHE A 57 4.44 -8.54 -1.98
C PHE A 57 3.89 -9.25 -0.73
N MET A 58 4.78 -9.77 0.14
CA MET A 58 4.38 -10.43 1.39
C MET A 58 3.65 -9.48 2.34
N PHE A 59 4.12 -8.25 2.45
CA PHE A 59 3.50 -7.20 3.26
C PHE A 59 2.06 -6.92 2.81
N ASN A 60 1.88 -6.62 1.51
CA ASN A 60 0.56 -6.38 0.94
C ASN A 60 -0.34 -7.63 1.09
N PHE A 61 0.23 -8.83 0.98
CA PHE A 61 -0.53 -10.08 1.10
C PHE A 61 -1.12 -10.26 2.49
N LEU A 62 -0.33 -10.00 3.52
CA LEU A 62 -0.80 -10.06 4.90
C LEU A 62 -1.92 -9.06 5.15
N VAL A 63 -1.79 -7.83 4.65
CA VAL A 63 -2.83 -6.80 4.80
C VAL A 63 -4.13 -7.21 4.09
N PHE A 64 -4.07 -7.58 2.80
CA PHE A 64 -5.28 -7.91 2.04
C PHE A 64 -5.90 -9.23 2.47
N ASP A 65 -5.11 -10.21 2.89
CA ASP A 65 -5.64 -11.43 3.47
C ASP A 65 -6.48 -11.13 4.74
N ARG A 66 -5.98 -10.26 5.62
CA ARG A 66 -6.73 -9.81 6.80
C ARG A 66 -8.03 -9.07 6.46
N LEU A 67 -8.02 -8.28 5.39
CA LEU A 67 -9.21 -7.58 4.92
C LEU A 67 -10.24 -8.50 4.23
N THR A 68 -9.84 -9.65 3.69
CA THR A 68 -10.72 -10.48 2.82
C THR A 68 -11.00 -11.90 3.34
N ASN A 69 -9.97 -12.71 3.52
CA ASN A 69 -10.05 -14.15 3.80
C ASN A 69 -9.88 -14.47 5.29
N LYS A 70 -9.22 -13.60 6.06
CA LYS A 70 -8.95 -13.73 7.50
C LYS A 70 -8.33 -15.09 7.84
N ILE A 71 -7.15 -15.39 7.29
CA ILE A 71 -6.42 -16.61 7.63
C ILE A 71 -6.21 -16.73 9.16
N SER A 72 -6.12 -17.96 9.64
CA SER A 72 -5.89 -18.26 11.06
C SER A 72 -4.64 -17.53 11.58
N VAL A 73 -4.73 -17.06 12.83
CA VAL A 73 -3.65 -16.28 13.47
C VAL A 73 -2.28 -16.97 13.40
N PRO A 74 -2.12 -18.29 13.61
CA PRO A 74 -0.82 -18.94 13.55
C PRO A 74 -0.15 -18.86 12.17
N ILE A 75 -0.90 -19.05 11.08
CA ILE A 75 -0.38 -18.98 9.71
C ILE A 75 -0.03 -17.53 9.35
N PHE A 76 -0.86 -16.58 9.79
CA PHE A 76 -0.55 -15.17 9.60
C PHE A 76 0.75 -14.77 10.32
N LEU A 77 0.94 -15.24 11.57
CA LEU A 77 2.13 -14.93 12.35
C LEU A 77 3.40 -15.53 11.74
N SER A 78 3.32 -16.76 11.20
CA SER A 78 4.46 -17.39 10.54
C SER A 78 4.86 -16.66 9.27
N MET A 79 3.90 -16.25 8.44
CA MET A 79 4.16 -15.45 7.25
C MET A 79 4.68 -14.05 7.58
N ALA A 80 4.18 -13.41 8.64
CA ALA A 80 4.74 -12.17 9.15
C ALA A 80 6.19 -12.37 9.62
N GLY A 81 6.49 -13.47 10.32
CA GLY A 81 7.86 -13.84 10.70
C GLY A 81 8.79 -14.01 9.50
N ILE A 82 8.32 -14.62 8.41
CA ILE A 82 9.07 -14.71 7.15
C ILE A 82 9.36 -13.31 6.58
N SER A 83 8.37 -12.40 6.59
CA SER A 83 8.58 -11.03 6.11
C SER A 83 9.60 -10.25 6.96
N VAL A 84 9.59 -10.42 8.28
CA VAL A 84 10.62 -9.88 9.20
C VAL A 84 11.99 -10.40 8.81
N LEU A 85 12.09 -11.71 8.56
CA LEU A 85 13.35 -12.38 8.25
C LEU A 85 13.92 -11.91 6.90
N ILE A 86 13.06 -11.73 5.90
CA ILE A 86 13.45 -11.11 4.62
C ILE A 86 13.98 -9.69 4.86
N ALA A 87 13.27 -8.85 5.60
CA ALA A 87 13.73 -7.49 5.90
C ALA A 87 15.10 -7.47 6.62
N ALA A 88 15.28 -8.33 7.62
CA ALA A 88 16.51 -8.45 8.39
C ALA A 88 17.69 -8.97 7.56
N LEU A 89 17.47 -9.96 6.70
CA LEU A 89 18.51 -10.53 5.83
C LEU A 89 18.93 -9.57 4.70
N SER A 90 18.00 -8.78 4.18
CA SER A 90 18.23 -8.01 2.95
C SER A 90 19.20 -6.85 3.12
N PHE A 91 19.24 -6.21 4.31
CA PHE A 91 19.93 -4.92 4.45
C PHE A 91 20.79 -4.74 5.71
N SER A 92 20.95 -5.77 6.55
CA SER A 92 21.75 -5.66 7.78
C SER A 92 23.20 -5.18 7.57
N LYS A 93 23.79 -5.45 6.39
CA LYS A 93 25.18 -5.05 6.06
C LYS A 93 25.29 -3.81 5.17
N VAL A 94 24.24 -3.45 4.42
CA VAL A 94 24.31 -2.43 3.36
C VAL A 94 23.70 -1.10 3.81
N SER A 95 22.56 -1.16 4.49
CA SER A 95 21.88 0.05 4.97
C SER A 95 20.94 -0.32 6.13
N PRO A 96 21.43 -0.25 7.39
CA PRO A 96 20.64 -0.62 8.56
C PRO A 96 19.39 0.26 8.72
N THR A 97 19.41 1.48 8.18
CA THR A 97 18.27 2.40 8.15
C THR A 97 17.10 1.86 7.31
N ILE A 98 17.37 1.23 6.15
CA ILE A 98 16.34 0.57 5.34
C ILE A 98 15.72 -0.59 6.13
N SER A 99 16.53 -1.41 6.79
CA SER A 99 16.00 -2.52 7.60
C SER A 99 15.06 -2.03 8.71
N LEU A 100 15.40 -0.91 9.36
CA LEU A 100 14.53 -0.29 10.38
C LEU A 100 13.23 0.24 9.75
N LEU A 101 13.30 0.88 8.58
CA LEU A 101 12.12 1.35 7.84
C LEU A 101 11.20 0.20 7.42
N LEU A 102 11.75 -0.93 6.96
CA LEU A 102 10.95 -2.11 6.66
C LEU A 102 10.30 -2.70 7.91
N PHE A 103 11.00 -2.65 9.05
CA PHE A 103 10.43 -3.07 10.33
C PHE A 103 9.27 -2.16 10.77
N THR A 104 9.36 -0.85 10.56
CA THR A 104 8.24 0.06 10.88
C THR A 104 7.02 -0.22 10.01
N CYS A 105 7.19 -0.67 8.75
CA CYS A 105 6.06 -1.12 7.94
C CYS A 105 5.29 -2.26 8.61
N LEU A 106 5.97 -3.20 9.27
CA LEU A 106 5.33 -4.33 9.93
C LEU A 106 4.48 -3.95 11.15
N LEU A 107 4.66 -2.74 11.71
CA LEU A 107 3.79 -2.22 12.77
C LEU A 107 2.33 -2.10 12.33
N THR A 108 2.08 -1.92 11.02
CA THR A 108 0.73 -1.98 10.45
C THR A 108 0.01 -3.27 10.82
N LEU A 109 0.72 -4.41 10.81
CA LEU A 109 0.15 -5.73 11.04
C LEU A 109 -0.32 -5.90 12.49
N ILE A 110 0.35 -5.23 13.43
CA ILE A 110 0.00 -5.22 14.86
C ILE A 110 -1.39 -4.62 15.07
N THR A 111 -1.76 -3.61 14.28
CA THR A 111 -3.05 -2.93 14.42
C THR A 111 -4.25 -3.86 14.21
N PHE A 112 -4.10 -4.94 13.44
CA PHE A 112 -5.14 -5.95 13.25
C PHE A 112 -5.39 -6.82 14.48
N PHE A 113 -4.46 -6.86 15.43
CA PHE A 113 -4.58 -7.60 16.69
C PHE A 113 -5.06 -6.74 17.86
N LEU A 114 -5.06 -5.40 17.69
CA LEU A 114 -5.49 -4.48 18.73
C LEU A 114 -7.02 -4.32 18.71
N PRO A 115 -7.68 -4.19 19.88
CA PRO A 115 -9.14 -4.13 19.99
C PRO A 115 -9.71 -2.74 19.65
N PHE A 116 -9.22 -2.11 18.58
CA PHE A 116 -9.72 -0.80 18.16
C PHE A 116 -11.13 -0.93 17.57
N LYS A 117 -12.05 -0.04 17.99
CA LYS A 117 -13.41 0.03 17.40
C LYS A 117 -13.38 0.41 15.91
N THR A 118 -12.36 1.17 15.49
CA THR A 118 -12.06 1.60 14.12
C THR A 118 -10.55 1.51 13.89
N ASN A 119 -10.10 0.90 12.80
CA ASN A 119 -8.66 0.68 12.56
C ASN A 119 -7.99 1.87 11.82
N TRP A 120 -8.25 3.10 12.28
CA TRP A 120 -7.62 4.30 11.72
C TRP A 120 -6.09 4.33 11.87
N PRO A 121 -5.49 3.84 12.98
CA PRO A 121 -4.04 3.69 13.06
C PRO A 121 -3.49 2.75 11.98
N GLY A 122 -4.20 1.65 11.71
CA GLY A 122 -3.86 0.72 10.62
C GLY A 122 -3.91 1.38 9.25
N LEU A 123 -4.90 2.25 8.99
CA LEU A 123 -4.98 3.03 7.75
C LEU A 123 -3.74 3.92 7.55
N ILE A 124 -3.41 4.72 8.56
CA ILE A 124 -2.28 5.67 8.47
C ILE A 124 -0.98 4.91 8.24
N LEU A 125 -0.72 3.91 9.07
CA LEU A 125 0.50 3.13 8.94
C LEU A 125 0.55 2.43 7.58
N PHE A 126 -0.55 1.83 7.10
CA PHE A 126 -0.58 1.16 5.80
C PHE A 126 -0.32 2.13 4.65
N THR A 127 -0.91 3.30 4.71
CA THR A 127 -0.73 4.37 3.71
C THR A 127 0.72 4.85 3.68
N LEU A 128 1.31 5.13 4.86
CA LEU A 128 2.71 5.55 4.96
C LEU A 128 3.66 4.43 4.51
N SER A 129 3.38 3.18 4.87
CA SER A 129 4.18 2.05 4.41
C SER A 129 4.13 1.91 2.90
N THR A 130 2.94 1.81 2.31
CA THR A 130 2.77 1.52 0.88
C THR A 130 3.20 2.66 -0.02
N SER A 131 2.97 3.91 0.39
CA SER A 131 3.08 5.05 -0.54
C SER A 131 4.23 5.99 -0.21
N PHE A 132 4.91 5.78 0.92
CA PHE A 132 6.08 6.55 1.33
C PHE A 132 7.30 5.66 1.58
N ILE A 133 7.26 4.81 2.61
CA ILE A 133 8.43 4.05 3.08
C ILE A 133 8.90 3.00 2.06
N LEU A 134 7.96 2.25 1.45
CA LEU A 134 8.32 1.23 0.45
C LEU A 134 8.83 1.86 -0.86
N PRO A 135 8.21 2.92 -1.42
CA PRO A 135 8.78 3.65 -2.54
C PRO A 135 10.14 4.29 -2.22
N GLU A 136 10.31 4.84 -1.03
CA GLU A 136 11.57 5.41 -0.53
C GLU A 136 12.70 4.38 -0.51
N SER A 137 12.45 3.23 0.11
CA SER A 137 13.44 2.15 0.17
C SER A 137 13.78 1.60 -1.21
N LEU A 138 12.81 1.45 -2.11
CA LEU A 138 13.05 1.05 -3.50
C LEU A 138 13.93 2.06 -4.24
N PHE A 139 13.62 3.35 -4.13
CA PHE A 139 14.39 4.41 -4.78
C PHE A 139 15.83 4.46 -4.27
N TYR A 140 16.02 4.36 -2.95
CA TYR A 140 17.37 4.33 -2.37
C TYR A 140 18.18 3.14 -2.88
N ILE A 141 17.59 1.95 -3.03
CA ILE A 141 18.30 0.79 -3.57
C ILE A 141 18.66 0.99 -5.05
N GLN A 142 17.79 1.65 -5.81
CA GLN A 142 18.02 1.90 -7.24
C GLN A 142 19.07 2.98 -7.49
N CYS A 143 19.13 4.03 -6.67
CA CYS A 143 19.95 5.20 -6.92
C CYS A 143 21.11 5.41 -5.93
N GLY A 144 21.11 4.73 -4.78
CA GLY A 144 22.10 4.87 -3.71
C GLY A 144 21.95 6.12 -2.84
N PHE A 145 20.93 6.95 -3.07
CA PHE A 145 20.65 8.16 -2.27
C PHE A 145 19.16 8.51 -2.27
N LEU A 146 18.79 9.50 -1.46
CA LEU A 146 17.45 10.05 -1.37
C LEU A 146 17.43 11.53 -1.76
N SER A 147 16.52 11.89 -2.65
CA SER A 147 16.30 13.25 -3.11
C SER A 147 15.14 13.88 -2.34
N LYS A 148 15.30 15.13 -1.89
CA LYS A 148 14.19 15.90 -1.31
C LYS A 148 13.03 16.04 -2.29
N SER A 149 13.33 16.25 -3.58
CA SER A 149 12.30 16.34 -4.63
C SER A 149 11.53 15.03 -4.80
N PHE A 150 12.23 13.89 -4.71
CA PHE A 150 11.58 12.58 -4.72
C PHE A 150 10.65 12.41 -3.51
N LEU A 151 11.12 12.69 -2.29
CA LEU A 151 10.29 12.59 -1.09
C LEU A 151 9.05 13.51 -1.16
N THR A 152 9.18 14.72 -1.68
CA THR A 152 8.03 15.62 -1.89
C THR A 152 7.06 15.09 -2.94
N SER A 153 7.54 14.37 -3.96
CA SER A 153 6.68 13.78 -4.99
C SER A 153 5.77 12.66 -4.45
N LEU A 154 6.15 12.03 -3.33
CA LEU A 154 5.35 11.00 -2.66
C LEU A 154 4.15 11.54 -1.86
N LEU A 155 4.03 12.87 -1.70
CA LEU A 155 2.93 13.48 -0.96
C LEU A 155 1.56 13.25 -1.62
N VAL A 156 1.46 13.38 -2.94
CA VAL A 156 0.19 13.15 -3.65
C VAL A 156 -0.18 11.65 -3.67
N PRO A 157 0.75 10.71 -3.98
CA PRO A 157 0.50 9.27 -3.83
C PRO A 157 0.04 8.88 -2.43
N THR A 158 0.66 9.42 -1.37
CA THR A 158 0.26 9.12 0.02
C THR A 158 -1.15 9.61 0.32
N LEU A 159 -1.54 10.82 -0.09
CA LEU A 159 -2.91 11.29 0.09
C LEU A 159 -3.93 10.52 -0.76
N GLY A 160 -3.61 10.20 -2.01
CA GLY A 160 -4.47 9.40 -2.88
C GLY A 160 -4.70 8.00 -2.33
N THR A 161 -3.65 7.34 -1.87
CA THR A 161 -3.75 6.00 -1.25
C THR A 161 -4.54 6.05 0.06
N LEU A 162 -4.36 7.09 0.88
CA LEU A 162 -5.19 7.32 2.06
C LEU A 162 -6.68 7.36 1.67
N PHE A 163 -7.01 8.10 0.61
CA PHE A 163 -8.38 8.24 0.10
C PHE A 163 -8.97 6.91 -0.37
N PHE A 164 -8.25 6.17 -1.23
CA PHE A 164 -8.73 4.91 -1.80
C PHE A 164 -8.93 3.83 -0.73
N PHE A 165 -8.07 3.79 0.30
CA PHE A 165 -8.15 2.75 1.34
C PHE A 165 -8.95 3.16 2.58
N PHE A 166 -9.33 4.43 2.72
CA PHE A 166 -10.12 4.95 3.83
C PHE A 166 -11.33 4.08 4.20
N PRO A 167 -12.24 3.70 3.27
CA PRO A 167 -13.45 2.96 3.63
C PRO A 167 -13.15 1.63 4.31
N PHE A 168 -12.08 0.92 3.94
CA PHE A 168 -11.83 -0.45 4.42
C PHE A 168 -11.35 -0.52 5.87
N PHE A 169 -10.59 0.48 6.31
CA PHE A 169 -10.06 0.54 7.68
C PHE A 169 -10.99 1.31 8.64
N SER A 170 -11.82 2.21 8.11
CA SER A 170 -12.62 3.18 8.87
C SER A 170 -14.14 2.96 8.75
N ASN A 171 -14.58 1.72 8.45
CA ASN A 171 -15.98 1.40 8.17
C ASN A 171 -17.00 1.74 9.27
N ARG A 172 -16.58 1.96 10.53
CA ARG A 172 -17.47 2.22 11.68
C ARG A 172 -17.53 3.69 12.12
N PHE A 173 -16.95 4.62 11.37
CA PHE A 173 -17.07 6.05 11.69
C PHE A 173 -18.44 6.60 11.30
N VAL A 174 -19.09 7.32 12.23
CA VAL A 174 -20.42 7.93 12.05
C VAL A 174 -20.45 8.93 10.88
N HIS A 175 -19.31 9.58 10.59
CA HIS A 175 -19.16 10.58 9.54
C HIS A 175 -18.11 10.21 8.49
N LYS A 176 -17.97 8.93 8.16
CA LYS A 176 -16.94 8.41 7.25
C LYS A 176 -16.88 9.16 5.90
N GLU A 177 -18.02 9.54 5.34
CA GLU A 177 -18.08 10.25 4.06
C GLU A 177 -17.51 11.67 4.14
N ILE A 178 -17.70 12.37 5.26
CA ILE A 178 -17.16 13.72 5.46
C ILE A 178 -15.63 13.65 5.51
N TYR A 179 -15.06 12.71 6.28
CA TYR A 179 -13.61 12.54 6.34
C TYR A 179 -13.01 12.15 5.00
N ARG A 180 -13.66 11.24 4.26
CA ARG A 180 -13.23 10.87 2.92
C ARG A 180 -13.27 12.07 1.97
N LEU A 181 -14.31 12.89 2.03
CA LEU A 181 -14.43 14.12 1.24
C LEU A 181 -13.33 15.13 1.60
N ILE A 182 -13.03 15.32 2.88
CA ILE A 182 -11.92 16.18 3.34
C ILE A 182 -10.60 15.71 2.73
N ILE A 183 -10.32 14.40 2.76
CA ILE A 183 -9.11 13.82 2.14
C ILE A 183 -9.12 14.03 0.62
N GLY A 184 -10.26 13.87 -0.05
CA GLY A 184 -10.37 14.11 -1.48
C GLY A 184 -10.10 15.58 -1.84
N LEU A 185 -10.65 16.50 -1.06
CA LEU A 185 -10.41 17.93 -1.21
C LEU A 185 -8.93 18.28 -0.99
N THR A 186 -8.27 17.69 0.00
CA THR A 186 -6.83 17.95 0.20
C THR A 186 -6.01 17.47 -0.99
N VAL A 187 -6.33 16.33 -1.61
CA VAL A 187 -5.67 15.88 -2.85
C VAL A 187 -5.89 16.90 -3.99
N VAL A 188 -7.14 17.33 -4.21
CA VAL A 188 -7.45 18.32 -5.25
C VAL A 188 -6.71 19.64 -5.01
N LEU A 189 -6.70 20.14 -3.78
CA LEU A 189 -5.96 21.35 -3.41
C LEU A 189 -4.46 21.19 -3.66
N THR A 190 -3.87 20.02 -3.34
CA THR A 190 -2.45 19.78 -3.64
C THR A 190 -2.17 19.80 -5.14
N PHE A 191 -3.08 19.32 -5.99
CA PHE A 191 -2.93 19.45 -7.44
C PHE A 191 -2.99 20.90 -7.92
N LEU A 192 -3.82 21.75 -7.30
CA LEU A 192 -3.85 23.18 -7.63
C LEU A 192 -2.50 23.86 -7.36
N PHE A 193 -1.79 23.47 -6.28
CA PHE A 193 -0.47 24.01 -5.96
C PHE A 193 0.65 23.48 -6.86
N ILE A 194 0.56 22.23 -7.31
CA ILE A 194 1.57 21.60 -8.18
C ILE A 194 1.38 22.04 -9.66
N GLY A 195 0.15 22.34 -10.06
CA GLY A 195 -0.22 22.74 -11.40
C GLY A 195 -1.22 21.76 -12.02
N ILE A 196 -2.26 22.31 -12.67
CA ILE A 196 -3.32 21.51 -13.29
C ILE A 196 -2.88 21.08 -14.69
N THR A 197 -2.78 19.77 -14.90
CA THR A 197 -2.63 19.14 -16.21
C THR A 197 -3.85 18.26 -16.53
N SER A 198 -3.93 17.78 -17.78
CA SER A 198 -4.93 16.78 -18.17
C SER A 198 -4.85 15.51 -17.31
N HIS A 199 -3.65 15.09 -16.92
CA HIS A 199 -3.43 13.92 -16.08
C HIS A 199 -3.91 14.14 -14.64
N THR A 200 -3.68 15.32 -14.06
CA THR A 200 -4.19 15.64 -12.72
C THR A 200 -5.73 15.73 -12.71
N LEU A 201 -6.35 16.22 -13.78
CA LEU A 201 -7.81 16.25 -13.91
C LEU A 201 -8.39 14.83 -13.98
N LEU A 202 -7.78 13.95 -14.79
CA LEU A 202 -8.16 12.53 -14.83
C LEU A 202 -7.96 11.85 -13.46
N ALA A 203 -6.89 12.19 -12.73
CA ALA A 203 -6.64 11.67 -11.40
C ALA A 203 -7.74 12.09 -10.41
N CYS A 204 -8.23 13.33 -10.48
CA CYS A 204 -9.39 13.79 -9.71
C CYS A 204 -10.67 13.02 -10.07
N ILE A 205 -10.88 12.72 -11.35
CA ILE A 205 -12.02 11.90 -11.80
C ILE A 205 -11.94 10.50 -11.20
N LEU A 206 -10.75 9.88 -11.09
CA LEU A 206 -10.61 8.58 -10.43
C LEU A 206 -11.02 8.61 -8.95
N LEU A 207 -10.73 9.70 -8.23
CA LEU A 207 -11.20 9.87 -6.84
C LEU A 207 -12.72 9.91 -6.77
N LEU A 208 -13.38 10.61 -7.71
CA LEU A 208 -14.84 10.63 -7.80
C LEU A 208 -15.41 9.24 -8.13
N VAL A 209 -14.80 8.51 -9.07
CA VAL A 209 -15.21 7.13 -9.41
C VAL A 209 -15.08 6.21 -8.21
N SER A 210 -13.99 6.29 -7.45
CA SER A 210 -13.80 5.58 -6.19
C SER A 210 -14.87 5.94 -5.16
N TRP A 211 -15.20 7.23 -5.06
CA TRP A 211 -16.24 7.68 -4.14
C TRP A 211 -17.60 7.07 -4.50
N LEU A 212 -17.98 7.17 -5.78
CA LEU A 212 -19.21 6.58 -6.31
C LEU A 212 -19.24 5.06 -6.20
N SER A 213 -18.13 4.36 -6.39
CA SER A 213 -18.07 2.90 -6.25
C SER A 213 -18.47 2.46 -4.84
N GLY A 214 -18.01 3.18 -3.81
CA GLY A 214 -18.37 2.89 -2.42
C GLY A 214 -19.85 3.15 -2.09
N VAL A 215 -20.53 4.00 -2.85
CA VAL A 215 -21.98 4.27 -2.69
C VAL A 215 -22.82 3.25 -3.48
N LEU A 216 -22.37 2.88 -4.68
CA LEU A 216 -23.11 2.00 -5.60
C LEU A 216 -22.97 0.52 -5.24
N PHE A 217 -21.80 0.08 -4.78
CA PHE A 217 -21.55 -1.33 -4.49
C PHE A 217 -21.66 -1.63 -2.99
N ASN A 218 -22.67 -2.42 -2.60
CA ASN A 218 -22.81 -2.92 -1.23
C ASN A 218 -21.82 -4.05 -0.86
N GLN A 219 -20.93 -4.45 -1.79
CA GLN A 219 -19.98 -5.54 -1.58
C GLN A 219 -18.57 -5.02 -1.29
N ILE A 220 -18.17 -5.04 -0.02
CA ILE A 220 -16.85 -4.56 0.46
C ILE A 220 -15.67 -5.16 -0.32
N LYS A 221 -15.74 -6.46 -0.67
CA LYS A 221 -14.65 -7.15 -1.38
C LYS A 221 -14.46 -6.64 -2.82
N LEU A 222 -15.56 -6.30 -3.49
CA LEU A 222 -15.55 -5.79 -4.86
C LEU A 222 -15.11 -4.32 -4.86
N ASP A 223 -15.61 -3.51 -3.92
CA ASP A 223 -15.16 -2.14 -3.75
C ASP A 223 -13.66 -2.07 -3.42
N LEU A 224 -13.12 -2.99 -2.61
CA LEU A 224 -11.68 -3.10 -2.36
C LEU A 224 -10.88 -3.37 -3.63
N LEU A 225 -11.36 -4.28 -4.49
CA LEU A 225 -10.69 -4.59 -5.75
C LEU A 225 -10.68 -3.39 -6.69
N ILE A 226 -11.81 -2.69 -6.81
CA ILE A 226 -11.93 -1.47 -7.61
C ILE A 226 -10.95 -0.41 -7.10
N ASN A 227 -10.93 -0.14 -5.79
CA ASN A 227 -10.06 0.87 -5.21
C ASN A 227 -8.56 0.57 -5.38
N ILE A 228 -8.15 -0.70 -5.32
CA ILE A 228 -6.76 -1.10 -5.60
C ILE A 228 -6.41 -0.84 -7.08
N PHE A 229 -7.32 -1.16 -8.00
CA PHE A 229 -7.11 -0.90 -9.41
C PHE A 229 -7.09 0.60 -9.74
N LEU A 230 -8.00 1.37 -9.16
CA LEU A 230 -8.01 2.83 -9.26
C LEU A 230 -6.75 3.45 -8.67
N ASN A 231 -6.23 2.90 -7.57
CA ASN A 231 -4.98 3.34 -6.98
C ASN A 231 -3.77 3.11 -7.91
N LEU A 232 -3.73 1.97 -8.62
CA LEU A 232 -2.73 1.73 -9.66
C LEU A 232 -2.86 2.77 -10.79
N LEU A 233 -4.06 2.97 -11.33
CA LEU A 233 -4.29 3.95 -12.40
C LEU A 233 -3.94 5.37 -11.96
N PHE A 234 -4.27 5.74 -10.73
CA PHE A 234 -3.90 7.01 -10.13
C PHE A 234 -2.38 7.15 -10.09
N SER A 235 -1.66 6.11 -9.64
CA SER A 235 -0.19 6.09 -9.63
C SER A 235 0.39 6.26 -11.04
N VAL A 236 -0.21 5.64 -12.06
CA VAL A 236 0.21 5.79 -13.47
C VAL A 236 0.02 7.24 -13.94
N LEU A 237 -1.13 7.85 -13.64
CA LEU A 237 -1.42 9.24 -14.04
C LEU A 237 -0.50 10.26 -13.38
N LEU A 238 0.02 9.99 -12.18
CA LEU A 238 0.98 10.87 -11.51
C LEU A 238 2.35 10.89 -12.17
N ILE A 239 2.65 9.91 -13.01
CA ILE A 239 3.96 9.73 -13.63
C ILE A 239 3.97 10.22 -15.10
N LEU A 240 2.80 10.29 -15.73
CA LEU A 240 2.60 10.80 -17.10
C LEU A 240 2.55 12.33 -17.11
#